data_AF-A0ABD5AKU0-F1
#
_entry.id   AF-A0ABD5AKU0-F1
#
_cell.length_a   1.000
_cell.length_b   1.000
_cell.length_c   1.000
_cell.angle_alpha   90.00
_cell.angle_beta   90.00
_cell.angle_gamma   90.00
#
_symmetry.space_group_name_H-M   'P 1'
#
loop_
_entity.id
_entity.type
_entity.pdbx_description
1 polymer ?
#
loop_
_entity_poly.entity_id
_entity_poly.type
_entity_poly.pdbx_seq_one_letter_code
_entity_poly.pdbx_strand_id
1 'polypeptide(L)'
;MTEQIGKLGPHEGQELELLLSGEKPIALFYDLLPVEFLRHLEQGTLSMLSKDIETSLPLPFSIMLIYKDAALADLNELMMCIETLFKETNFEKCIELERRVGQLLGYSEQDIQFYIQHISNRHLRRKI
;
A
#
# COMPACT_ATOMS: atom_id res chain seq x y z
N MET A 1 -13.30 -27.19 7.08
CA MET A 1 -12.19 -26.26 6.83
C MET A 1 -12.76 -25.13 6.01
N THR A 2 -13.02 -23.98 6.61
CA THR A 2 -13.42 -22.77 5.87
C THR A 2 -12.16 -22.21 5.22
N GLU A 3 -12.01 -22.41 3.92
CA GLU A 3 -11.00 -21.71 3.14
C GLU A 3 -11.22 -20.22 3.31
N GLN A 4 -10.26 -19.54 3.94
CA GLN A 4 -10.35 -18.10 4.17
C GLN A 4 -10.16 -17.44 2.80
N ILE A 5 -11.26 -16.92 2.25
CA ILE A 5 -11.27 -16.13 1.02
C ILE A 5 -10.42 -14.90 1.31
N GLY A 6 -9.35 -14.67 0.53
CA GLY A 6 -8.48 -13.50 0.71
C GLY A 6 -9.29 -12.20 0.71
N LYS A 7 -8.81 -11.19 1.43
CA LYS A 7 -9.54 -9.92 1.56
C LYS A 7 -9.11 -8.92 0.47
N LEU A 8 -10.08 -8.26 -0.15
CA LEU A 8 -9.84 -7.13 -1.06
C LEU A 8 -10.18 -5.82 -0.35
N GLY A 9 -9.20 -4.93 -0.25
CA GLY A 9 -9.37 -3.57 0.25
C GLY A 9 -8.44 -3.23 1.42
N PRO A 10 -8.42 -1.95 1.85
CA PRO A 10 -7.77 -1.56 3.10
C PRO A 10 -8.36 -2.39 4.25
N HIS A 11 -7.66 -2.53 5.38
CA HIS A 11 -8.10 -3.33 6.53
C HIS A 11 -9.36 -2.77 7.23
N GLU A 12 -10.39 -2.32 6.51
CA GLU A 12 -11.69 -1.83 7.01
C GLU A 12 -11.56 -0.74 8.11
N GLY A 13 -10.51 0.08 8.05
CA GLY A 13 -10.21 1.11 9.06
C GLY A 13 -9.33 0.63 10.23
N GLN A 14 -8.85 -0.61 10.21
CA GLN A 14 -8.00 -1.20 11.25
C GLN A 14 -6.51 -0.87 11.08
N GLU A 15 -6.13 -0.13 10.03
CA GLU A 15 -4.73 0.25 9.73
C GLU A 15 -4.02 0.84 10.96
N LEU A 16 -4.70 1.72 11.71
CA LEU A 16 -4.14 2.35 12.89
C LEU A 16 -3.87 1.33 14.01
N GLU A 17 -4.85 0.46 14.30
CA GLU A 17 -4.72 -0.56 15.34
C GLU A 17 -3.59 -1.54 15.01
N LEU A 18 -3.52 -1.99 13.76
CA LEU A 18 -2.48 -2.91 13.28
C LEU A 18 -1.08 -2.29 13.32
N LEU A 19 -0.94 -1.00 13.01
CA LEU A 19 0.33 -0.27 13.15
C LEU A 19 0.74 -0.14 14.61
N LEU A 20 -0.20 0.16 15.50
CA LEU A 20 0.08 0.34 16.92
C LEU A 20 0.45 -0.99 17.60
N SER A 21 -0.21 -2.10 17.20
CA SER A 21 0.07 -3.45 17.68
C SER A 21 1.35 -4.05 17.07
N GLY A 22 1.82 -3.52 15.94
CA GLY A 22 2.99 -4.01 15.21
C GLY A 22 2.69 -5.19 14.28
N GLU A 23 1.42 -5.54 14.10
CA GLU A 23 0.98 -6.56 13.13
C GLU A 23 1.11 -6.07 11.69
N LYS A 24 1.07 -4.74 11.49
CA LYS A 24 1.36 -4.11 10.21
C LYS A 24 2.55 -3.16 10.35
N PRO A 25 3.56 -3.24 9.47
CA PRO A 25 4.74 -2.39 9.58
C PRO A 25 4.50 -0.97 9.03
N ILE A 26 3.73 -0.84 7.95
CA ILE A 26 3.54 0.40 7.19
C ILE A 26 2.09 0.48 6.69
N ALA A 27 1.42 1.61 6.90
CA ALA A 27 0.16 1.96 6.24
C ALA A 27 0.41 2.97 5.11
N LEU A 28 -0.33 2.82 4.02
CA LEU A 28 -0.21 3.62 2.81
C LEU A 28 -1.50 4.37 2.54
N PHE A 29 -1.41 5.69 2.39
CA PHE A 29 -2.52 6.57 2.04
C PHE A 29 -2.16 7.47 0.85
N TYR A 30 -3.19 7.90 0.14
CA TYR A 30 -3.10 8.84 -0.98
C TYR A 30 -4.01 10.03 -0.71
N ASP A 31 -3.49 11.26 -0.83
CA ASP A 31 -4.16 12.56 -0.70
C ASP A 31 -4.82 12.90 0.65
N LEU A 32 -5.46 11.92 1.29
CA LEU A 32 -6.22 12.08 2.51
C LEU A 32 -5.70 11.12 3.57
N LEU A 33 -5.18 11.69 4.65
CA LEU A 33 -4.82 10.97 5.85
C LEU A 33 -6.03 10.91 6.81
N PRO A 34 -6.44 9.73 7.30
CA PRO A 34 -7.52 9.64 8.27
C PRO A 34 -7.19 10.36 9.58
N VAL A 35 -8.19 11.03 10.16
CA VAL A 35 -8.02 11.94 11.31
C VAL A 35 -7.48 11.25 12.56
N GLU A 36 -7.76 9.96 12.70
CA GLU A 36 -7.32 9.11 13.80
C GLU A 36 -5.78 8.98 13.86
N PHE A 37 -5.07 9.14 12.73
CA PHE A 37 -3.60 9.12 12.71
C PHE A 37 -2.96 10.41 13.23
N LEU A 38 -3.66 11.54 13.15
CA LEU A 38 -3.09 12.87 13.44
C LEU A 38 -2.54 12.95 14.86
N ARG A 39 -3.32 12.51 15.85
CA ARG A 39 -2.89 12.50 17.26
C ARG A 39 -1.61 11.69 17.45
N HIS A 40 -1.48 10.56 16.77
CA HIS A 40 -0.35 9.65 16.92
C HIS A 40 0.93 10.21 16.28
N LEU A 41 0.78 10.94 15.18
CA LEU A 41 1.87 11.67 14.52
C LEU A 41 2.33 12.86 15.38
N GLU A 42 1.40 13.66 15.90
CA GLU A 42 1.70 14.81 16.77
C GLU A 42 2.44 14.40 18.05
N GLN A 43 2.11 13.23 18.59
CA GLN A 43 2.75 12.66 19.79
C GLN A 43 4.08 11.95 19.49
N GLY A 44 4.45 11.77 18.22
CA GLY A 44 5.64 11.02 17.81
C GLY A 44 5.55 9.51 18.05
N THR A 45 4.35 8.97 18.29
CA THR A 45 4.13 7.51 18.42
C THR A 45 4.11 6.82 17.06
N LEU A 46 3.78 7.55 16.01
CA LEU A 46 3.93 7.14 14.62
C LEU A 46 4.75 8.21 13.90
N SER A 47 5.43 7.80 12.84
CA SER A 47 6.14 8.65 11.91
C SER A 47 5.48 8.62 10.54
N MET A 48 5.72 9.66 9.75
CA MET A 48 5.22 9.78 8.39
C MET A 48 6.36 10.10 7.43
N LEU A 49 6.44 9.33 6.34
CA LEU A 49 7.20 9.67 5.15
C LEU A 49 6.20 10.03 4.05
N SER A 50 6.34 11.20 3.43
CA SER A 50 5.45 11.62 2.36
C SER A 50 6.23 12.08 1.13
N LYS A 51 5.61 11.90 -0.04
CA LYS A 51 6.16 12.32 -1.33
C LYS A 51 5.05 12.73 -2.27
N ASP A 52 5.20 13.91 -2.87
CA ASP A 52 4.33 14.35 -3.95
C ASP A 52 4.72 13.67 -5.26
N ILE A 53 3.73 13.14 -5.96
CA ILE A 53 3.92 12.49 -7.25
C ILE A 53 3.43 13.42 -8.35
N GLU A 54 4.39 13.86 -9.14
CA GLU A 54 4.10 14.52 -10.40
C GLU A 54 3.55 13.50 -11.40
N THR A 55 2.34 13.78 -11.91
CA THR A 55 1.75 13.01 -13.00
C THR A 55 1.38 13.94 -14.15
N SER A 56 0.92 13.38 -15.26
CA SER A 56 0.34 14.15 -16.36
C SER A 56 -1.02 14.80 -16.00
N LEU A 57 -1.56 14.55 -14.81
CA LEU A 57 -2.78 15.17 -14.31
C LEU A 57 -2.50 16.60 -13.79
N PRO A 58 -3.51 17.49 -13.82
CA PRO A 58 -3.32 18.91 -13.48
C PRO A 58 -3.03 19.18 -11.99
N LEU A 59 -3.24 18.20 -11.12
CA LEU A 59 -2.91 18.30 -9.69
C LEU A 59 -2.03 17.11 -9.31
N PRO A 60 -0.88 17.35 -8.64
CA PRO A 60 -0.11 16.27 -8.03
C PRO A 60 -0.95 15.64 -6.92
N PHE A 61 -0.70 14.37 -6.64
CA PHE A 61 -1.23 13.69 -5.46
C PHE A 61 -0.07 13.31 -4.54
N SER A 62 -0.35 13.24 -3.24
CA SER A 62 0.67 12.92 -2.24
C SER A 62 0.54 11.46 -1.81
N ILE A 63 1.65 10.73 -1.82
CA ILE A 63 1.77 9.45 -1.15
C ILE A 63 2.21 9.70 0.29
N MET A 64 1.54 9.03 1.23
CA MET A 64 1.88 9.06 2.66
C MET A 64 2.08 7.64 3.17
N LEU A 65 3.27 7.35 3.67
CA LEU A 65 3.59 6.16 4.44
C LEU A 65 3.59 6.49 5.92
N ILE A 66 2.72 5.82 6.67
CA ILE A 66 2.67 5.92 8.13
C ILE A 66 3.25 4.66 8.73
N TYR A 67 4.17 4.81 9.68
CA TYR A 67 4.88 3.68 10.27
C TYR A 67 5.23 3.97 11.73
N LYS A 68 5.45 2.90 12.50
CA LYS A 68 5.92 2.98 13.89
C LYS A 68 7.43 2.75 13.94
N ASP A 69 7.85 1.53 13.60
CA ASP A 69 9.23 1.05 13.71
C ASP A 69 9.66 0.33 12.41
N ALA A 70 9.39 0.94 11.24
CA ALA A 70 9.78 0.37 9.94
C ALA A 70 11.24 0.71 9.59
N ALA A 71 11.93 -0.22 8.92
CA ALA A 71 13.28 0.04 8.43
C ALA A 71 13.24 1.06 7.28
N LEU A 72 14.18 2.01 7.29
CA LEU A 72 14.28 3.02 6.21
C LEU A 72 14.46 2.37 4.84
N ALA A 73 15.13 1.22 4.77
CA ALA A 73 15.30 0.45 3.54
C ALA A 73 13.94 0.00 2.95
N ASP A 74 13.05 -0.54 3.79
CA ASP A 74 11.72 -1.01 3.37
C ASP A 74 10.84 0.15 2.94
N LEU A 75 10.89 1.29 3.66
CA LEU A 75 10.17 2.51 3.29
C LEU A 75 10.63 3.05 1.92
N ASN A 76 11.95 3.11 1.70
CA ASN A 76 12.52 3.58 0.44
C ASN A 76 12.18 2.63 -0.71
N GLU A 77 12.27 1.32 -0.48
CA GLU A 77 11.90 0.32 -1.48
C GLU A 77 10.43 0.43 -1.85
N LEU A 78 9.54 0.56 -0.85
CA LEU A 78 8.11 0.71 -1.07
C LEU A 78 7.81 1.96 -1.91
N MET A 79 8.46 3.09 -1.61
CA MET A 79 8.33 4.31 -2.43
C MET A 79 8.80 4.07 -3.87
N MET A 80 9.95 3.46 -4.08
CA MET A 80 10.44 3.16 -5.43
C MET A 80 9.49 2.23 -6.20
N CYS A 81 8.94 1.21 -5.55
CA CYS A 81 7.97 0.30 -6.17
C CYS A 81 6.73 1.06 -6.64
N ILE A 82 6.16 1.90 -5.78
CA ILE A 82 4.96 2.68 -6.12
C ILE A 82 5.24 3.68 -7.24
N GLU A 83 6.38 4.39 -7.19
CA GLU A 83 6.77 5.31 -8.27
C GLU A 83 6.98 4.61 -9.61
N THR A 84 7.53 3.40 -9.57
CA THR A 84 7.72 2.58 -10.77
C THR A 84 6.37 2.11 -11.32
N LEU A 85 5.43 1.71 -10.45
CA LEU A 85 4.07 1.32 -10.85
C LEU A 85 3.36 2.42 -11.64
N PHE A 86 3.52 3.69 -11.27
CA PHE A 86 2.89 4.80 -11.99
C PHE A 86 3.43 5.02 -13.41
N LYS A 87 4.64 4.52 -13.71
CA LYS A 87 5.31 4.72 -15.01
C LYS A 87 5.33 3.44 -15.85
N GLU A 88 5.16 2.29 -15.22
CA GLU A 88 5.24 0.99 -15.88
C GLU A 88 3.98 0.70 -16.70
N THR A 89 4.20 0.16 -17.90
CA THR A 89 3.13 -0.20 -18.85
C THR A 89 3.10 -1.70 -19.12
N ASN A 90 4.18 -2.42 -18.82
CA ASN A 90 4.25 -3.86 -18.89
C ASN A 90 3.49 -4.48 -17.70
N PHE A 91 2.39 -5.15 -18.02
CA PHE A 91 1.51 -5.76 -17.02
C PHE A 91 2.21 -6.80 -16.13
N GLU A 92 3.10 -7.64 -16.67
CA GLU A 92 3.79 -8.66 -15.87
C GLU A 92 4.68 -8.01 -14.81
N LYS A 93 5.40 -6.94 -15.18
CA LYS A 93 6.18 -6.15 -14.23
C LYS A 93 5.30 -5.42 -13.21
N CYS A 94 4.14 -4.89 -13.62
CA CYS A 94 3.17 -4.33 -12.68
C CYS A 94 2.76 -5.37 -11.63
N ILE A 95 2.49 -6.61 -12.03
CA ILE A 95 2.14 -7.70 -11.09
C ILE A 95 3.26 -8.00 -10.10
N GLU A 96 4.52 -8.04 -10.56
CA GLU A 96 5.68 -8.24 -9.67
C GLU A 96 5.83 -7.10 -8.66
N LEU A 97 5.65 -5.85 -9.11
CA LEU A 97 5.70 -4.67 -8.26
C LEU A 97 4.55 -4.65 -7.24
N GLU A 98 3.31 -4.94 -7.65
CA GLU A 98 2.14 -5.02 -6.76
C GLU A 98 2.34 -6.11 -5.68
N ARG A 99 2.94 -7.25 -6.04
CA ARG A 99 3.31 -8.30 -5.07
C ARG A 99 4.30 -7.75 -4.05
N ARG A 100 5.34 -7.05 -4.51
CA ARG A 100 6.37 -6.48 -3.62
C ARG A 100 5.80 -5.40 -2.71
N VAL A 101 4.92 -4.54 -3.23
CA VAL A 101 4.17 -3.55 -2.43
C VAL A 101 3.37 -4.25 -1.34
N GLY A 102 2.62 -5.31 -1.67
CA GLY A 102 1.86 -6.08 -0.70
C GLY A 102 2.72 -6.66 0.43
N GLN A 103 3.89 -7.21 0.09
CA GLN A 103 4.84 -7.75 1.07
C GLN A 103 5.39 -6.68 2.02
N LEU A 104 5.80 -5.53 1.48
CA LEU A 104 6.34 -4.41 2.27
C LEU A 104 5.28 -3.78 3.18
N LEU A 105 4.02 -3.79 2.76
CA LEU A 105 2.88 -3.37 3.58
C LEU A 105 2.48 -4.42 4.63
N GLY A 106 3.10 -5.61 4.64
CA GLY A 106 2.82 -6.67 5.62
C GLY A 106 1.56 -7.49 5.33
N TYR A 107 1.05 -7.50 4.10
CA TYR A 107 -0.05 -8.39 3.74
C TYR A 107 0.39 -9.86 3.71
N SER A 108 -0.54 -10.76 4.01
CA SER A 108 -0.29 -12.20 3.90
C SER A 108 -0.14 -12.62 2.44
N GLU A 109 0.64 -13.66 2.16
CA GLU A 109 0.78 -14.21 0.79
C GLU A 109 -0.57 -14.62 0.19
N GLN A 110 -1.53 -15.04 1.03
CA GLN A 110 -2.89 -15.39 0.60
C GLN A 110 -3.66 -14.17 0.12
N ASP A 111 -3.62 -13.06 0.86
CA ASP A 111 -4.28 -11.81 0.49
C ASP A 111 -3.62 -11.19 -0.75
N ILE A 112 -2.28 -11.21 -0.81
CA ILE A 112 -1.53 -10.74 -1.96
C ILE A 112 -1.95 -11.53 -3.20
N GLN A 113 -1.94 -12.86 -3.13
CA GLN A 113 -2.32 -13.70 -4.26
C GLN A 113 -3.78 -13.47 -4.70
N PHE A 114 -4.69 -13.28 -3.74
CA PHE A 114 -6.08 -12.96 -4.04
C PHE A 114 -6.23 -11.61 -4.75
N TYR A 115 -5.51 -10.58 -4.30
CA TYR A 115 -5.45 -9.28 -4.94
C TYR A 115 -4.88 -9.36 -6.37
N ILE A 116 -3.74 -10.03 -6.54
CA ILE A 116 -3.12 -10.25 -7.86
C ILE A 116 -4.08 -10.95 -8.82
N GLN A 117 -4.80 -11.98 -8.36
CA GLN A 117 -5.80 -12.66 -9.18
C GLN A 117 -6.96 -11.73 -9.57
N HIS A 118 -7.41 -10.89 -8.63
CA HIS A 118 -8.48 -9.93 -8.87
C HIS A 118 -8.09 -8.90 -9.96
N ILE A 119 -6.92 -8.28 -9.88
CA ILE A 119 -6.47 -7.30 -10.87
C ILE A 119 -6.17 -7.95 -12.23
N SER A 120 -5.67 -9.19 -12.24
CA SER A 120 -5.43 -9.96 -13.47
C SER A 120 -6.72 -10.28 -14.21
N ASN A 121 -7.76 -10.72 -13.49
CA ASN A 121 -9.07 -10.96 -14.06
C ASN A 121 -9.69 -9.68 -14.64
N ARG A 122 -9.50 -8.54 -13.97
CA ARG A 122 -9.97 -7.24 -14.47
C ARG A 122 -9.24 -6.78 -15.73
N HIS A 123 -7.93 -7.03 -15.83
CA HIS A 123 -7.14 -6.73 -17.03
C HIS A 123 -7.58 -7.57 -18.23
N LEU A 124 -7.79 -8.88 -18.03
CA LEU A 124 -8.26 -9.79 -19.08
C LEU A 124 -9.63 -9.35 -19.62
N ARG A 125 -10.56 -8.97 -18.76
CA ARG A 125 -11.89 -8.47 -19.16
C ARG A 125 -11.85 -7.15 -19.95
N ARG A 126 -10.79 -6.35 -19.81
CA ARG A 126 -10.62 -5.09 -20.56
C ARG A 126 -10.00 -5.28 -21.95
N LYS A 127 -9.41 -6.45 -22.22
CA LYS A 127 -8.78 -6.79 -23.50
C LYS A 127 -9.72 -7.54 -24.47
N ILE A 128 -10.88 -8.00 -23.99
CA ILE A 128 -11.95 -8.64 -24.78
C ILE A 128 -12.98 -7.57 -25.14
#